data_AF-A0A918M8P3-F1
#
_entry.id   AF-A0A918M8P3-F1
#
_cell.length_a   1.000
_cell.length_b   1.000
_cell.length_c   1.000
_cell.angle_alpha   90.00
_cell.angle_beta   90.00
_cell.angle_gamma   90.00
#
_symmetry.space_group_name_H-M   'P 1'
#
loop_
_entity.id
_entity.type
_entity.pdbx_description
1 polymer ?
#
loop_
_entity_poly.entity_id
_entity_poly.type
_entity_poly.pdbx_seq_one_letter_code
_entity_poly.pdbx_strand_id
1 'polypeptide(L)'
;MATTDDYGQGVSIAALTDAPNAETLAKNIANAVVERSNMRFASATARNAALASPVEGMEAWLQDTNTKTIYDGSTWTTQSKLVLDWTAFSSIGTFAAGVTAGTPAPRLRKINEFGTEVWELEGRLNLTSLAAATTTTVFTFSASYRPANTRGFMTYNSSHHGTRITIPATGVMTVSVPTEAGSAVSSVWLDGIRITNPTA
;
A
#
# COMPACT_ATOMS: atom_id res chain seq x y z
N MET A 1 22.24 7.39 42.95
CA MET A 1 22.20 7.34 41.47
C MET A 1 20.75 7.14 41.08
N ALA A 2 20.28 7.84 40.05
CA ALA A 2 18.98 7.53 39.42
C ALA A 2 18.97 6.05 39.03
N THR A 3 17.92 5.32 39.41
CA THR A 3 17.72 3.94 38.96
C THR A 3 17.03 3.96 37.61
N THR A 4 17.38 3.04 36.72
CA THR A 4 16.67 2.85 35.46
C THR A 4 15.34 2.14 35.70
N ASP A 5 14.41 2.22 34.74
CA ASP A 5 13.20 1.40 34.76
C ASP A 5 13.50 -0.11 34.75
N ASP A 6 12.59 -0.89 35.34
CA ASP A 6 12.70 -2.36 35.46
C ASP A 6 12.63 -3.08 34.11
N TYR A 7 12.18 -2.39 33.05
CA TYR A 7 12.13 -2.94 31.70
C TYR A 7 13.41 -2.67 30.89
N GLY A 8 14.42 -2.04 31.51
CA GLY A 8 15.73 -1.81 30.89
C GLY A 8 15.71 -0.79 29.76
N GLN A 9 14.71 0.07 29.70
CA GLN A 9 14.56 1.05 28.63
C GLN A 9 15.48 2.27 28.84
N GLY A 10 16.02 2.45 30.05
CA GLY A 10 16.88 3.59 30.39
C GLY A 10 16.08 4.85 30.72
N VAL A 11 14.83 4.74 31.18
CA VAL A 11 14.10 5.86 31.79
C VAL A 11 14.76 6.15 33.13
N SER A 12 15.25 7.38 33.32
CA SER A 12 15.82 7.78 34.61
C SER A 12 14.72 8.03 35.64
N ILE A 13 14.73 7.27 36.73
CA ILE A 13 13.87 7.49 37.90
C ILE A 13 14.66 8.36 38.88
N ALA A 14 14.12 9.53 39.22
CA ALA A 14 14.81 10.45 40.14
C ALA A 14 15.06 9.79 41.50
N ALA A 15 16.25 10.01 42.04
CA ALA A 15 16.57 9.58 43.39
C ALA A 15 15.93 10.56 44.40
N LEU A 16 15.37 10.02 45.49
CA LEU A 16 14.76 10.80 46.58
C LEU A 16 15.78 11.65 47.39
N THR A 17 17.01 11.76 46.92
CA THR A 17 18.13 12.43 47.59
C THR A 17 18.33 13.88 47.13
N ASP A 18 17.71 14.29 46.02
CA ASP A 18 17.79 15.67 45.51
C ASP A 18 16.69 16.56 46.11
N ALA A 19 16.93 17.87 46.17
CA ALA A 19 15.93 18.83 46.63
C ALA A 19 14.65 18.70 45.78
N PRO A 20 13.45 18.64 46.40
CA PRO A 20 12.21 18.37 45.67
C PRO A 20 11.92 19.50 44.68
N ASN A 21 12.09 19.20 43.39
CA ASN A 21 11.64 20.02 42.29
C ASN A 21 10.69 19.19 41.41
N ALA A 22 9.40 19.34 41.67
CA ALA A 22 8.34 18.57 40.99
C ALA A 22 8.30 18.84 39.47
N GLU A 23 8.67 20.05 39.03
CA GLU A 23 8.70 20.41 37.61
C GLU A 23 9.82 19.68 36.87
N THR A 24 11.04 19.67 37.44
CA THR A 24 12.18 18.94 36.87
C THR A 24 11.93 17.44 36.83
N LEU A 25 11.34 16.87 37.89
CA LEU A 25 10.97 15.45 37.93
C LEU A 25 9.98 15.10 36.82
N ALA A 26 8.87 15.84 36.73
CA ALA A 26 7.82 15.59 35.74
C ALA A 26 8.36 15.74 34.31
N LYS A 27 9.20 16.75 34.06
CA LYS A 27 9.81 16.99 32.74
C LYS A 27 10.75 15.85 32.32
N ASN A 28 11.57 15.32 33.23
CA ASN A 28 12.49 14.23 32.91
C ASN A 28 11.75 12.93 32.60
N ILE A 29 10.70 12.60 33.37
CA ILE A 29 9.84 11.44 33.09
C ILE A 29 9.12 11.64 31.75
N ALA A 30 8.51 12.80 31.54
CA ALA A 30 7.80 13.10 30.31
C ALA A 30 8.73 12.99 29.08
N ASN A 31 9.93 13.56 29.13
CA ASN A 31 10.88 13.47 28.00
C ASN A 31 11.28 12.02 27.71
N ALA A 32 11.64 11.24 28.74
CA ALA A 32 12.08 9.86 28.59
C ALA A 32 10.95 8.90 28.14
N VAL A 33 9.70 9.23 28.44
CA VAL A 33 8.53 8.44 28.00
C VAL A 33 8.05 8.89 26.63
N VAL A 34 7.97 10.21 26.38
CA VAL A 34 7.46 10.76 25.12
C VAL A 34 8.37 10.39 23.95
N GLU A 35 9.70 10.39 24.11
CA GLU A 35 10.64 9.97 23.05
C GLU A 35 10.42 8.51 22.60
N ARG A 36 9.86 7.67 23.49
CA ARG A 36 9.59 6.23 23.26
C ARG A 36 8.11 5.95 23.00
N SER A 37 7.28 6.97 23.13
CA SER A 37 5.85 6.92 22.82
C SER A 37 5.66 7.23 21.35
N ASN A 38 4.63 6.63 20.72
CA ASN A 38 4.25 7.01 19.36
C ASN A 38 3.70 8.44 19.36
N MET A 39 4.56 9.42 19.06
CA MET A 39 4.22 10.84 19.07
C MET A 39 3.19 11.15 17.98
N ARG A 40 2.25 12.07 18.21
CA ARG A 40 1.19 12.39 17.22
C ARG A 40 1.36 13.82 16.74
N PHE A 41 1.45 14.02 15.43
CA PHE A 41 1.56 15.33 14.80
C PHE A 41 0.48 15.54 13.75
N ALA A 42 0.12 16.80 13.52
CA ALA A 42 -0.84 17.16 12.47
C ALA A 42 -0.32 16.79 11.07
N SER A 43 0.99 16.98 10.82
CA SER A 43 1.64 16.71 9.53
C SER A 43 3.14 16.44 9.69
N ALA A 44 3.80 16.00 8.61
CA ALA A 44 5.26 15.85 8.57
C ALA A 44 6.00 17.17 8.83
N THR A 45 5.48 18.30 8.34
CA THR A 45 6.06 19.63 8.60
C THR A 45 5.97 20.00 10.08
N ALA A 46 4.83 19.74 10.72
CA ALA A 46 4.66 19.99 12.15
C ALA A 46 5.61 19.13 12.99
N ARG A 47 5.78 17.86 12.62
CA ARG A 47 6.77 16.96 13.23
C ARG A 47 8.19 17.51 13.08
N ASN A 48 8.61 17.85 11.86
CA ASN A 48 9.97 18.31 11.59
C ASN A 48 10.30 19.65 12.28
N ALA A 49 9.29 20.52 12.49
CA ALA A 49 9.45 21.74 13.26
C ALA A 49 9.61 21.49 14.77
N ALA A 50 8.92 20.47 15.30
CA ALA A 50 8.99 20.10 16.71
C ALA A 50 10.24 19.27 17.06
N LEU A 51 10.72 18.46 16.11
CA LEU A 51 11.81 17.50 16.30
C LEU A 51 13.02 17.88 15.43
N ALA A 52 13.82 18.85 15.91
CA ALA A 52 15.00 19.32 15.19
C ALA A 52 16.18 18.32 15.20
N SER A 53 16.23 17.43 16.20
CA SER A 53 17.29 16.43 16.38
C SER A 53 16.69 15.06 16.71
N PRO A 54 16.00 14.40 15.76
CA PRO A 54 15.45 13.07 15.98
C PRO A 54 16.55 12.02 16.16
N VAL A 55 16.27 10.98 16.95
CA VAL A 55 17.17 9.84 17.17
C VAL A 55 16.66 8.62 16.42
N GLU A 56 17.56 7.73 16.01
CA GLU A 56 17.20 6.48 15.33
C GLU A 56 16.20 5.66 16.16
N GLY A 57 15.19 5.10 15.51
CA GLY A 57 14.12 4.34 16.14
C GLY A 57 12.96 5.19 16.69
N MET A 58 13.09 6.51 16.68
CA MET A 58 12.00 7.41 17.10
C MET A 58 10.79 7.27 16.17
N GLU A 59 9.60 7.13 16.75
CA GLU A 59 8.36 6.87 16.01
C GLU A 59 7.36 8.04 16.09
N ALA A 60 6.61 8.29 15.02
CA ALA A 60 5.56 9.31 14.99
C ALA A 60 4.37 8.93 14.08
N TRP A 61 3.16 9.26 14.51
CA TRP A 61 1.91 9.22 13.75
C TRP A 61 1.58 10.59 13.13
N LEU A 62 1.34 10.61 11.83
CA LEU A 62 0.92 11.79 11.07
C LEU A 62 -0.59 11.73 10.80
N GLN A 63 -1.34 12.71 11.30
CA GLN A 63 -2.81 12.70 11.23
C GLN A 63 -3.36 13.04 9.84
N ASP A 64 -2.70 13.93 9.09
CA ASP A 64 -3.09 14.33 7.74
C ASP A 64 -3.11 13.16 6.74
N THR A 65 -2.16 12.24 6.87
CA THR A 65 -1.93 11.12 5.97
C THR A 65 -2.32 9.77 6.58
N ASN A 66 -2.68 9.75 7.86
CA ASN A 66 -2.90 8.54 8.64
C ASN A 66 -1.74 7.53 8.53
N THR A 67 -0.51 8.02 8.68
CA THR A 67 0.70 7.20 8.54
C THR A 67 1.53 7.13 9.80
N LYS A 68 2.15 5.97 10.03
CA LYS A 68 3.20 5.80 11.04
C LYS A 68 4.55 6.00 10.36
N THR A 69 5.43 6.76 10.99
CA THR A 69 6.79 7.03 10.52
C THR A 69 7.82 6.66 11.58
N ILE A 70 8.99 6.19 11.17
CA ILE A 70 10.13 5.88 12.04
C ILE A 70 11.38 6.56 11.48
N TYR A 71 12.14 7.24 12.33
CA TYR A 71 13.41 7.83 11.95
C TYR A 71 14.49 6.75 11.88
N ASP A 72 15.12 6.58 10.71
CA ASP A 72 16.13 5.54 10.44
C ASP A 72 17.58 5.97 10.77
N GLY A 73 17.74 7.10 11.45
CA GLY A 73 19.04 7.73 11.70
C GLY A 73 19.39 8.84 10.71
N SER A 74 18.71 8.89 9.56
CA SER A 74 18.93 9.90 8.51
C SER A 74 17.65 10.60 8.06
N THR A 75 16.56 9.86 7.91
CA THR A 75 15.27 10.33 7.41
C THR A 75 14.12 9.63 8.10
N TRP A 76 12.93 10.23 8.02
CA TRP A 76 11.71 9.58 8.49
C TRP A 76 11.13 8.68 7.40
N THR A 77 11.05 7.39 7.68
CA THR A 77 10.49 6.37 6.78
C THR A 77 9.05 6.02 7.18
N THR A 78 8.16 5.82 6.20
CA THR A 78 6.77 5.40 6.46
C THR A 78 6.69 3.90 6.71
N GLN A 79 6.11 3.49 7.83
CA GLN A 79 5.98 2.10 8.27
C GLN A 79 4.53 1.60 8.29
N SER A 80 3.57 2.44 7.89
CA SER A 80 2.16 2.06 7.83
C SER A 80 1.79 1.38 6.50
N LYS A 81 0.94 0.35 6.59
CA LYS A 81 0.16 -0.19 5.47
C LYS A 81 -1.26 0.39 5.51
N LEU A 82 -1.60 1.31 4.61
CA LEU A 82 -2.99 1.74 4.43
C LEU A 82 -3.63 0.85 3.36
N VAL A 83 -4.64 0.08 3.74
CA VAL A 83 -5.41 -0.76 2.80
C VAL A 83 -6.73 -0.05 2.52
N LEU A 84 -6.97 0.34 1.27
CA LEU A 84 -8.27 0.90 0.87
C LEU A 84 -9.26 -0.22 0.51
N ASP A 85 -10.53 0.13 0.54
CA ASP A 85 -11.62 -0.75 0.13
C ASP A 85 -11.52 -1.15 -1.34
N TRP A 86 -12.06 -2.33 -1.64
CA TRP A 86 -12.17 -2.82 -3.00
C TRP A 86 -13.16 -1.97 -3.81
N THR A 87 -12.70 -1.49 -4.96
CA THR A 87 -13.50 -0.75 -5.93
C THR A 87 -13.80 -1.65 -7.15
N ALA A 88 -15.08 -1.80 -7.51
CA ALA A 88 -15.48 -2.64 -8.63
C ALA A 88 -15.00 -2.08 -9.98
N PHE A 89 -14.66 -2.95 -10.94
CA PHE A 89 -14.27 -2.53 -12.29
C PHE A 89 -15.36 -1.70 -12.98
N SER A 90 -16.64 -2.02 -12.73
CA SER A 90 -17.77 -1.28 -13.30
C SER A 90 -17.82 0.20 -12.91
N SER A 91 -17.14 0.63 -11.83
CA SER A 91 -17.09 2.04 -11.41
C SER A 91 -15.78 2.75 -11.77
N ILE A 92 -14.78 2.05 -12.32
CA ILE A 92 -13.43 2.61 -12.58
C ILE A 92 -13.00 2.53 -14.04
N GLY A 93 -13.91 2.14 -14.92
CA GLY A 93 -13.64 2.05 -16.35
C GLY A 93 -14.78 1.39 -17.13
N THR A 94 -14.44 0.81 -18.28
CA THR A 94 -15.43 0.22 -19.19
C THR A 94 -14.93 -1.10 -19.73
N PHE A 95 -15.78 -2.13 -19.69
CA PHE A 95 -15.51 -3.43 -20.31
C PHE A 95 -15.56 -3.30 -21.83
N ALA A 96 -14.69 -4.04 -22.52
CA ALA A 96 -14.77 -4.16 -23.96
C ALA A 96 -16.03 -4.94 -24.39
N ALA A 97 -16.44 -4.81 -25.65
CA ALA A 97 -17.54 -5.60 -26.20
C ALA A 97 -17.26 -7.11 -26.04
N GLY A 98 -18.28 -7.87 -25.61
CA GLY A 98 -18.14 -9.32 -25.37
C GLY A 98 -17.41 -9.68 -24.06
N VAL A 99 -17.09 -8.70 -23.21
CA VAL A 99 -16.49 -8.91 -21.89
C VAL A 99 -17.44 -8.45 -20.79
N THR A 100 -17.59 -9.25 -19.74
CA THR A 100 -18.43 -8.92 -18.57
C THR A 100 -17.73 -9.27 -17.26
N ALA A 101 -18.23 -8.70 -16.17
CA ALA A 101 -17.81 -9.09 -14.82
C ALA A 101 -18.22 -10.56 -14.53
N GLY A 102 -17.26 -11.37 -14.09
CA GLY A 102 -17.49 -12.72 -13.60
C GLY A 102 -17.82 -12.76 -12.11
N THR A 103 -17.86 -13.98 -11.56
CA THR A 103 -17.99 -14.22 -10.12
C THR A 103 -16.75 -15.01 -9.67
N PRO A 104 -15.95 -14.49 -8.71
CA PRO A 104 -16.08 -13.19 -8.04
C PRO A 104 -15.90 -11.98 -8.98
N ALA A 105 -16.59 -10.88 -8.67
CA ALA A 105 -16.59 -9.67 -9.51
C ALA A 105 -15.20 -9.04 -9.57
N PRO A 106 -14.74 -8.60 -10.77
CA PRO A 106 -13.43 -8.00 -10.94
C PRO A 106 -13.38 -6.66 -10.21
N ARG A 107 -12.37 -6.47 -9.37
CA ARG A 107 -12.20 -5.31 -8.52
C ARG A 107 -10.73 -4.98 -8.30
N LEU A 108 -10.47 -3.72 -7.95
CA LEU A 108 -9.14 -3.18 -7.67
C LEU A 108 -9.17 -2.50 -6.31
N ARG A 109 -8.09 -2.63 -5.53
CA ARG A 109 -7.84 -1.76 -4.38
C ARG A 109 -6.47 -1.13 -4.48
N LYS A 110 -6.32 0.08 -3.93
CA LYS A 110 -5.02 0.71 -3.75
C LYS A 110 -4.57 0.50 -2.32
N ILE A 111 -3.30 0.19 -2.15
CA ILE A 111 -2.65 -0.01 -0.86
C ILE A 111 -1.46 0.94 -0.83
N ASN A 112 -1.27 1.65 0.27
CA ASN A 112 0.00 2.30 0.55
C ASN A 112 0.84 1.33 1.37
N GLU A 113 1.84 0.69 0.76
CA GLU A 113 2.80 -0.18 1.44
C GLU A 113 4.11 0.59 1.62
N PHE A 114 4.41 0.98 2.86
CA PHE A 114 5.69 1.62 3.20
C PHE A 114 5.98 2.89 2.37
N GLY A 115 4.95 3.72 2.15
CA GLY A 115 5.06 4.94 1.34
C GLY A 115 4.93 4.72 -0.17
N THR A 116 4.81 3.46 -0.62
CA THR A 116 4.65 3.11 -2.03
C THR A 116 3.22 2.70 -2.33
N GLU A 117 2.62 3.31 -3.36
CA GLU A 117 1.30 2.87 -3.84
C GLU A 117 1.42 1.55 -4.61
N VAL A 118 0.68 0.54 -4.14
CA VAL A 118 0.55 -0.79 -4.73
C VAL A 118 -0.92 -1.03 -5.03
N TRP A 119 -1.25 -1.38 -6.26
CA TRP A 119 -2.61 -1.76 -6.63
C TRP A 119 -2.71 -3.27 -6.64
N GLU A 120 -3.78 -3.79 -6.08
CA GLU A 120 -4.12 -5.21 -6.17
C GLU A 120 -5.39 -5.35 -6.98
N LEU A 121 -5.40 -6.32 -7.89
CA LEU A 121 -6.58 -6.70 -8.64
C LEU A 121 -6.96 -8.12 -8.24
N GLU A 122 -8.25 -8.39 -8.26
CA GLU A 122 -8.79 -9.73 -8.05
C GLU A 122 -10.11 -9.90 -8.80
N GLY A 123 -10.61 -11.13 -8.80
CA GLY A 123 -11.86 -11.48 -9.45
C GLY A 123 -11.66 -12.00 -10.88
N ARG A 124 -12.77 -12.08 -11.61
CA ARG A 124 -12.82 -12.77 -12.90
C ARG A 124 -13.44 -11.90 -13.99
N LEU A 125 -12.84 -11.95 -15.17
CA LEU A 125 -13.45 -11.46 -16.41
C LEU A 125 -14.09 -12.65 -17.12
N ASN A 126 -15.34 -12.52 -17.53
CA ASN A 126 -15.99 -13.45 -18.46
C ASN A 126 -15.89 -12.91 -19.88
N LEU A 127 -15.63 -13.77 -20.85
CA LEU A 127 -15.50 -13.45 -22.27
C LEU A 127 -16.41 -14.39 -23.08
N THR A 128 -17.04 -13.90 -24.13
CA THR A 128 -17.87 -14.73 -25.03
C THR A 128 -17.05 -15.85 -25.68
N SER A 129 -15.88 -15.51 -26.19
CA SER A 129 -14.79 -16.44 -26.52
C SER A 129 -13.52 -15.65 -26.77
N LEU A 130 -12.38 -16.22 -26.40
CA LEU A 130 -11.08 -15.67 -26.73
C LEU A 130 -10.33 -16.66 -27.61
N ALA A 131 -10.04 -16.25 -28.85
CA ALA A 131 -9.34 -17.09 -29.80
C ALA A 131 -7.88 -17.29 -29.39
N ALA A 132 -7.38 -18.52 -29.58
CA ALA A 132 -5.99 -18.85 -29.37
C ALA A 132 -5.05 -17.93 -30.18
N ALA A 133 -3.87 -17.64 -29.63
CA ALA A 133 -2.85 -16.78 -30.25
C ALA A 133 -3.32 -15.35 -30.61
N THR A 134 -4.36 -14.84 -29.94
CA THR A 134 -4.83 -13.46 -30.10
C THR A 134 -4.55 -12.61 -28.87
N THR A 135 -4.44 -11.30 -29.08
CA THR A 135 -4.44 -10.30 -28.02
C THR A 135 -5.72 -9.49 -28.13
N THR A 136 -6.53 -9.50 -27.07
CA THR A 136 -7.83 -8.86 -27.04
C THR A 136 -7.89 -7.81 -25.95
N THR A 137 -8.45 -6.64 -26.26
CA THR A 137 -8.75 -5.63 -25.25
C THR A 137 -9.93 -6.10 -24.42
N VAL A 138 -9.81 -6.08 -23.09
CA VAL A 138 -10.86 -6.56 -22.19
C VAL A 138 -11.46 -5.46 -21.32
N PHE A 139 -10.68 -4.42 -21.02
CA PHE A 139 -11.10 -3.35 -20.14
C PHE A 139 -10.30 -2.09 -20.39
N THR A 140 -10.93 -0.92 -20.28
CA THR A 140 -10.25 0.38 -20.31
C THR A 140 -10.47 1.10 -18.99
N PHE A 141 -9.39 1.36 -18.25
CA PHE A 141 -9.43 2.13 -17.02
C PHE A 141 -9.66 3.63 -17.30
N SER A 142 -10.49 4.24 -16.45
CA SER A 142 -10.62 5.69 -16.32
C SER A 142 -9.29 6.31 -15.87
N ALA A 143 -9.09 7.61 -16.15
CA ALA A 143 -7.79 8.27 -16.01
C ALA A 143 -7.15 8.11 -14.61
N SER A 144 -7.94 8.21 -13.53
CA SER A 144 -7.46 8.10 -12.13
C SER A 144 -7.07 6.67 -11.70
N TYR A 145 -7.26 5.68 -12.59
CA TYR A 145 -6.98 4.26 -12.37
C TYR A 145 -6.06 3.68 -13.45
N ARG A 146 -5.20 4.51 -14.04
CA ARG A 146 -4.18 4.06 -15.01
C ARG A 146 -2.81 3.94 -14.33
N PRO A 147 -2.06 2.86 -14.58
CA PRO A 147 -0.69 2.79 -14.08
C PRO A 147 0.16 3.85 -14.79
N ALA A 148 1.19 4.37 -14.11
CA ALA A 148 2.13 5.33 -14.68
C ALA A 148 2.98 4.75 -15.81
N ASN A 149 3.17 3.42 -15.81
CA ASN A 149 4.02 2.70 -16.75
C ASN A 149 3.34 1.40 -17.17
N THR A 150 3.71 0.89 -18.35
CA THR A 150 3.22 -0.42 -18.81
C THR A 150 3.63 -1.53 -17.87
N ARG A 151 2.71 -2.45 -17.61
CA ARG A 151 2.91 -3.63 -16.76
C ARG A 151 2.38 -4.88 -17.45
N GLY A 152 3.08 -5.99 -17.26
CA GLY A 152 2.70 -7.30 -17.77
C GLY A 152 2.64 -8.33 -16.65
N PHE A 153 1.64 -9.19 -16.69
CA PHE A 153 1.38 -10.22 -15.69
C PHE A 153 1.07 -11.54 -16.37
N MET A 154 1.39 -12.65 -15.70
CA MET A 154 0.90 -13.97 -16.07
C MET A 154 -0.16 -14.38 -15.07
N THR A 155 -1.32 -14.77 -15.58
CA THR A 155 -2.44 -15.33 -14.81
C THR A 155 -2.90 -16.64 -15.47
N TYR A 156 -4.04 -17.17 -15.05
CA TYR A 156 -4.67 -18.36 -15.60
C TYR A 156 -6.03 -18.04 -16.22
N ASN A 157 -6.47 -18.92 -17.12
CA ASN A 157 -7.75 -18.85 -17.81
C ASN A 157 -8.59 -20.12 -17.61
N SER A 158 -9.79 -20.17 -18.21
CA SER A 158 -10.75 -21.25 -18.01
C SER A 158 -10.27 -22.60 -18.54
N SER A 159 -9.28 -22.59 -19.44
CA SER A 159 -8.62 -23.78 -19.95
C SER A 159 -7.40 -24.18 -19.12
N HIS A 160 -7.13 -23.52 -17.98
CA HIS A 160 -5.97 -23.74 -17.11
C HIS A 160 -4.61 -23.44 -17.75
N HIS A 161 -4.59 -22.63 -18.82
CA HIS A 161 -3.35 -22.17 -19.44
C HIS A 161 -2.94 -20.79 -18.92
N GLY A 162 -1.63 -20.54 -18.92
CA GLY A 162 -1.09 -19.22 -18.65
C GLY A 162 -1.64 -18.19 -19.63
N THR A 163 -2.12 -17.06 -19.13
CA THR A 163 -2.63 -15.93 -19.92
C THR A 163 -1.82 -14.70 -19.57
N ARG A 164 -1.32 -13.99 -20.58
CA ARG A 164 -0.62 -12.73 -20.36
C ARG A 164 -1.64 -11.61 -20.27
N ILE A 165 -1.60 -10.85 -19.18
CA ILE A 165 -2.32 -9.57 -19.07
C ILE A 165 -1.31 -8.45 -19.26
N THR A 166 -1.66 -7.45 -20.08
CA THR A 166 -0.85 -6.22 -20.20
C THR A 166 -1.73 -5.02 -19.89
N ILE A 167 -1.24 -4.12 -19.03
CA ILE A 167 -1.89 -2.85 -18.71
C ILE A 167 -0.89 -1.73 -19.03
N PRO A 168 -1.01 -1.08 -20.19
CA PRO A 168 -0.19 0.07 -20.56
C PRO A 168 -0.57 1.31 -19.76
N ALA A 169 0.26 2.35 -19.81
CA ALA A 169 -0.03 3.63 -19.16
C ALA A 169 -1.29 4.33 -19.70
N THR A 170 -1.77 3.93 -20.89
CA THR A 170 -3.04 4.38 -21.45
C THR A 170 -4.26 3.77 -20.74
N GLY A 171 -4.08 2.77 -19.87
CA GLY A 171 -5.15 2.10 -19.13
C GLY A 171 -5.92 1.04 -19.92
N VAL A 172 -5.48 0.69 -21.14
CA VAL A 172 -6.15 -0.30 -22.00
C VAL A 172 -5.65 -1.71 -21.67
N MET A 173 -6.34 -2.41 -20.77
CA MET A 173 -5.99 -3.78 -20.39
C MET A 173 -6.24 -4.74 -21.56
N THR A 174 -5.22 -5.52 -21.90
CA THR A 174 -5.31 -6.60 -22.89
C THR A 174 -5.01 -7.95 -22.26
N VAL A 175 -5.60 -9.00 -22.82
CA VAL A 175 -5.32 -10.41 -22.51
C VAL A 175 -4.77 -11.08 -23.77
N SER A 176 -3.73 -11.89 -23.61
CA SER A 176 -3.17 -12.73 -24.67
C SER A 176 -3.14 -14.18 -24.22
N VAL A 177 -3.73 -15.06 -25.02
CA VAL A 177 -3.76 -16.50 -24.75
C VAL A 177 -2.84 -17.25 -25.71
N PRO A 178 -2.12 -18.27 -25.22
CA PRO A 178 -1.22 -19.08 -26.04
C PRO A 178 -2.02 -20.00 -26.98
N THR A 179 -1.38 -20.52 -28.01
CA THR A 179 -2.01 -21.40 -29.02
C THR A 179 -2.62 -22.65 -28.37
N GLU A 180 -1.93 -23.18 -27.37
CA GLU A 180 -2.26 -24.40 -26.63
C GLU A 180 -3.56 -24.29 -25.83
N ALA A 181 -4.01 -23.07 -25.50
CA ALA A 181 -5.26 -22.85 -24.78
C ALA A 181 -6.51 -23.18 -25.62
N GLY A 182 -6.34 -23.34 -26.94
CA GLY A 182 -7.44 -23.54 -27.88
C GLY A 182 -8.43 -22.37 -27.92
N SER A 183 -9.59 -22.58 -28.53
CA SER A 183 -10.61 -21.54 -28.72
C SER A 183 -11.70 -21.55 -27.64
N ALA A 184 -11.43 -22.14 -26.47
CA ALA A 184 -12.42 -22.38 -25.41
C ALA A 184 -12.24 -21.45 -24.20
N VAL A 185 -11.38 -20.44 -24.28
CA VAL A 185 -11.17 -19.52 -23.17
C VAL A 185 -12.36 -18.58 -23.03
N SER A 186 -13.11 -18.76 -21.95
CA SER A 186 -14.33 -18.02 -21.60
C SER A 186 -14.17 -17.19 -20.32
N SER A 187 -13.08 -17.37 -19.58
CA SER A 187 -12.75 -16.51 -18.46
C SER A 187 -11.26 -16.36 -18.20
N VAL A 188 -10.89 -15.22 -17.60
CA VAL A 188 -9.53 -14.90 -17.15
C VAL A 188 -9.61 -14.39 -15.72
N TRP A 189 -8.74 -14.90 -14.83
CA TRP A 189 -8.66 -14.47 -13.43
C TRP A 189 -7.67 -13.33 -13.28
N LEU A 190 -7.95 -12.42 -12.34
CA LEU A 190 -7.10 -11.26 -12.03
C LEU A 190 -6.34 -11.42 -10.73
N ASP A 191 -6.58 -12.52 -9.99
CA ASP A 191 -6.04 -12.75 -8.67
C ASP A 191 -4.50 -12.79 -8.69
N GLY A 192 -3.88 -12.09 -7.73
CA GLY A 192 -2.43 -12.01 -7.60
C GLY A 192 -1.75 -10.96 -8.48
N ILE A 193 -2.49 -10.22 -9.30
CA ILE A 193 -1.94 -9.06 -10.00
C ILE A 193 -1.68 -7.95 -8.98
N ARG A 194 -0.40 -7.63 -8.77
CA ARG A 194 0.04 -6.48 -7.97
C ARG A 194 0.81 -5.50 -8.85
N ILE A 195 0.35 -4.26 -8.89
CA ILE A 195 0.99 -3.19 -9.63
C ILE A 195 1.67 -2.26 -8.64
N THR A 196 3.00 -2.29 -8.56
CA THR A 196 3.74 -1.18 -7.95
C THR A 196 3.62 0.00 -8.90
N ASN A 197 2.80 0.97 -8.49
CA ASN A 197 2.51 2.17 -9.26
C ASN A 197 3.13 3.38 -8.55
N PRO A 198 4.46 3.57 -8.64
CA PRO A 198 5.08 4.73 -8.06
C PRO A 198 4.62 5.95 -8.87
N THR A 199 3.60 6.64 -8.35
CA THR A 199 3.08 7.95 -8.79
C THR A 199 2.71 8.07 -10.28
N ALA A 200 1.41 8.23 -10.56
CA ALA A 200 1.01 9.13 -11.65
C ALA A 200 1.26 10.58 -11.20
#